data_AF-A0A927X008-F1
#
_entry.id   AF-A0A927X008-F1
#
_cell.length_a   1.000
_cell.length_b   1.000
_cell.length_c   1.000
_cell.angle_alpha   90.00
_cell.angle_beta   90.00
_cell.angle_gamma   90.00
#
_symmetry.space_group_name_H-M   'P 1'
#
loop_
_entity.id
_entity.type
_entity.pdbx_description
1 polymer ?
#
loop_
_entity_poly.entity_id
_entity_poly.type
_entity_poly.pdbx_seq_one_letter_code
_entity_poly.pdbx_strand_id
1 'polypeptide(L)'
;MKSILKTLSYSGSREIQRVQVVRWDSWDDLFFLHPEYSEEAFVNLGTFYKNVFAKKYGNLFGKSILFHLPDVLESEVPMQDPEYGLMVNRLTAASVALRKYARYYDGSVRINDERTRKLYSELARKNCLQIANGNLPFVSVLAVGSGFGFLSHSSIDARVKVNSSFFVMDRFDCATGYDILGNPIGLNVKNGIVEQPPLFDREVLMVDAEGRVSITSISLNDLEIQIDNSLYRNGENCRIFSRPDYRRTPAGGFDIVITGRDIIALKEGGNTNVPASGFVMKVDEKINIHSYQVIYRGLEKVRFAIQVGNSTIVNGVKTDKFISRFHNIINVGSPAYPPSLYPHNYNKDRAPRIVLGADKDNKPMLVWLEGAGKYGYVEGQESCGASLMETAEICEKLGMYNGINLDGGGSAQLLVKNERKLKLSDRDPDDFSEIERAVPVGLYVR
;
A
#
# COMPACT_ATOMS: atom_id res chain seq x y z
N MET A 1 -25.62 7.76 10.97
CA MET A 1 -25.00 7.20 9.74
C MET A 1 -26.06 6.89 8.69
N LYS A 2 -25.85 7.33 7.44
CA LYS A 2 -26.76 7.12 6.31
C LYS A 2 -25.98 6.53 5.12
N SER A 3 -26.45 5.41 4.57
CA SER A 3 -25.92 4.78 3.35
C SER A 3 -26.99 4.85 2.25
N ILE A 4 -26.62 5.34 1.07
CA ILE A 4 -27.52 5.49 -0.08
C ILE A 4 -26.86 4.82 -1.30
N LEU A 5 -27.63 4.04 -2.04
CA LEU A 5 -27.23 3.48 -3.34
C LEU A 5 -27.91 4.28 -4.45
N LYS A 6 -27.17 4.58 -5.51
CA LYS A 6 -27.66 5.23 -6.73
C LYS A 6 -27.14 4.49 -7.95
N THR A 7 -27.93 4.47 -9.02
CA THR A 7 -27.48 4.03 -10.34
C THR A 7 -27.58 5.24 -11.27
N LEU A 8 -26.48 5.56 -11.93
CA LEU A 8 -26.37 6.60 -12.94
C LEU A 8 -26.29 5.93 -14.32
N SER A 9 -26.89 6.53 -15.34
CA SER A 9 -26.78 6.08 -16.73
C SER A 9 -26.01 7.11 -17.54
N TYR A 10 -25.15 6.66 -18.44
CA TYR A 10 -24.38 7.55 -19.30
C TYR A 10 -25.16 7.88 -20.58
N SER A 11 -25.35 9.18 -20.83
CA SER A 11 -26.10 9.66 -22.00
C SER A 11 -25.51 9.11 -23.30
N GLY A 12 -26.36 8.57 -24.17
CA GLY A 12 -25.95 8.03 -25.47
C GLY A 12 -25.26 6.66 -25.42
N SER A 13 -25.28 5.97 -24.28
CA SER A 13 -24.74 4.60 -24.15
C SER A 13 -25.67 3.73 -23.28
N ARG A 14 -25.46 2.41 -23.31
CA ARG A 14 -26.13 1.49 -22.38
C ARG A 14 -25.42 1.42 -21.03
N GLU A 15 -24.30 2.13 -20.88
CA GLU A 15 -23.44 2.05 -19.72
C GLU A 15 -24.08 2.63 -18.46
N ILE A 16 -23.78 2.00 -17.33
CA ILE A 16 -24.26 2.41 -16.00
C ILE A 16 -23.10 2.60 -15.02
N GLN A 17 -23.38 3.33 -13.94
CA GLN A 17 -22.49 3.49 -12.81
C GLN A 17 -23.29 3.42 -11.51
N ARG A 18 -23.07 2.37 -10.72
CA ARG A 18 -23.57 2.26 -9.36
C ARG A 18 -22.66 3.00 -8.38
N VAL A 19 -23.27 3.76 -7.48
CA VAL A 19 -22.57 4.59 -6.51
C VAL A 19 -23.17 4.35 -5.13
N GLN A 20 -22.33 4.03 -4.15
CA GLN A 20 -22.70 3.96 -2.75
C GLN A 20 -22.11 5.17 -2.03
N VAL A 21 -22.97 5.90 -1.30
CA VAL A 21 -22.58 7.07 -0.52
C VAL A 21 -22.88 6.83 0.94
N VAL A 22 -21.86 6.95 1.79
CA VAL A 22 -21.98 6.81 3.24
C VAL A 22 -21.60 8.11 3.91
N ARG A 23 -22.44 8.58 4.84
CA ARG A 23 -22.19 9.77 5.66
C ARG A 23 -22.35 9.44 7.14
N TRP A 24 -21.50 10.04 7.97
CA TRP A 24 -21.57 9.93 9.43
C TRP A 24 -21.22 11.27 10.08
N ASP A 25 -21.26 11.33 11.40
CA ASP A 25 -21.42 12.60 12.12
C ASP A 25 -20.10 13.23 12.57
N SER A 26 -19.08 12.42 12.86
CA SER A 26 -17.78 12.88 13.37
C SER A 26 -16.60 12.08 12.81
N TRP A 27 -15.49 12.78 12.55
CA TRP A 27 -14.19 12.17 12.26
C TRP A 27 -13.61 11.37 13.44
N ASP A 28 -14.13 11.58 14.65
CA ASP A 28 -13.71 10.84 15.84
C ASP A 28 -14.05 9.35 15.71
N ASP A 29 -15.14 9.02 15.00
CA ASP A 29 -15.61 7.65 14.76
C ASP A 29 -14.78 6.89 13.71
N LEU A 30 -13.91 7.56 12.97
CA LEU A 30 -13.09 6.98 11.89
C LEU A 30 -11.73 6.52 12.43
N PHE A 31 -11.36 5.27 12.16
CA PHE A 31 -10.12 4.66 12.62
C PHE A 31 -9.45 3.85 11.51
N PHE A 32 -8.13 3.67 11.60
CA PHE A 32 -7.40 2.70 10.78
C PHE A 32 -7.69 1.28 11.24
N LEU A 33 -7.82 0.38 10.28
CA LEU A 33 -8.01 -1.04 10.45
C LEU A 33 -6.88 -1.77 9.75
N HIS A 34 -6.16 -2.62 10.48
CA HIS A 34 -5.11 -3.45 9.92
C HIS A 34 -5.63 -4.89 9.90
N PRO A 35 -5.99 -5.45 8.73
CA PRO A 35 -6.41 -6.85 8.66
C PRO A 35 -5.30 -7.77 9.16
N GLU A 36 -5.70 -8.85 9.81
CA GLU A 36 -4.78 -9.90 10.20
C GLU A 36 -4.37 -10.74 9.00
N TYR A 37 -3.18 -11.34 9.05
CA TYR A 37 -2.74 -12.32 8.07
C TYR A 37 -3.80 -13.42 7.90
N SER A 38 -4.04 -13.78 6.65
CA SER A 38 -4.89 -14.92 6.29
C SER A 38 -4.13 -15.85 5.36
N GLU A 39 -4.09 -17.14 5.69
CA GLU A 39 -3.55 -18.17 4.79
C GLU A 39 -4.31 -18.18 3.45
N GLU A 40 -5.63 -18.00 3.49
CA GLU A 40 -6.46 -17.86 2.30
C GLU A 40 -6.06 -16.62 1.48
N ALA A 41 -5.79 -15.48 2.12
CA ALA A 41 -5.29 -14.29 1.44
C ALA A 41 -3.95 -14.53 0.74
N PHE A 42 -3.03 -15.26 1.40
CA PHE A 42 -1.75 -15.64 0.82
C PHE A 42 -1.90 -16.60 -0.37
N VAL A 43 -2.79 -17.59 -0.26
CA VAL A 43 -3.11 -18.51 -1.38
C VAL A 43 -3.73 -17.74 -2.54
N ASN A 44 -4.70 -16.85 -2.28
CA ASN A 44 -5.35 -16.03 -3.30
C ASN A 44 -4.35 -15.09 -4.00
N LEU A 45 -3.40 -14.52 -3.26
CA LEU A 45 -2.30 -13.76 -3.86
C LEU A 45 -1.43 -14.63 -4.78
N GLY A 46 -1.09 -15.85 -4.35
CA GLY A 46 -0.37 -16.82 -5.18
C GLY A 46 -1.12 -17.15 -6.47
N THR A 47 -2.43 -17.39 -6.39
CA THR A 47 -3.32 -17.64 -7.53
C THR A 47 -3.39 -16.42 -8.46
N PHE A 48 -3.55 -15.21 -7.90
CA PHE A 48 -3.51 -13.97 -8.67
C PHE A 48 -2.21 -13.82 -9.46
N TYR A 49 -1.07 -14.10 -8.83
CA TYR A 49 0.22 -14.05 -9.51
C TYR A 49 0.36 -15.09 -10.64
N LYS A 50 -0.15 -16.31 -10.44
CA LYS A 50 -0.13 -17.38 -11.45
C LYS A 50 -1.08 -17.08 -12.62
N ASN A 51 -2.30 -16.66 -12.33
CA ASN A 51 -3.39 -16.62 -13.32
C ASN A 51 -3.55 -15.26 -13.99
N VAL A 52 -3.21 -14.17 -13.29
CA VAL A 52 -3.38 -12.80 -13.80
C VAL A 52 -2.02 -12.19 -14.12
N PHE A 53 -1.12 -12.13 -13.13
CA PHE A 53 0.14 -11.40 -13.28
C PHE A 53 1.08 -12.08 -14.28
N ALA A 54 1.26 -13.40 -14.20
CA ALA A 54 2.09 -14.15 -15.13
C ALA A 54 1.55 -14.18 -16.56
N LYS A 55 0.23 -14.30 -16.75
CA LYS A 55 -0.34 -14.23 -18.10
C LYS A 55 -0.13 -12.85 -18.75
N LYS A 56 -0.26 -11.78 -17.97
CA LYS A 56 -0.14 -10.40 -18.48
C LYS A 56 1.31 -9.93 -18.63
N TYR A 57 2.18 -10.30 -17.68
CA TYR A 57 3.53 -9.75 -17.56
C TYR A 57 4.64 -10.82 -17.60
N GLY A 58 4.33 -12.08 -17.91
CA GLY A 58 5.28 -13.20 -17.85
C GLY A 58 6.54 -13.01 -18.69
N ASN A 59 6.48 -12.21 -19.75
CA ASN A 59 7.67 -11.85 -20.54
C ASN A 59 8.64 -10.89 -19.82
N LEU A 60 8.24 -10.30 -18.70
CA LEU A 60 9.02 -9.31 -17.94
C LEU A 60 9.65 -9.87 -16.66
N PHE A 61 9.36 -11.11 -16.29
CA PHE A 61 9.91 -11.74 -15.09
C PHE A 61 10.13 -13.24 -15.26
N GLY A 62 10.97 -13.81 -14.42
CA GLY A 62 11.22 -15.25 -14.38
C GLY A 62 10.30 -15.98 -13.39
N LYS A 63 10.80 -16.95 -12.63
CA LYS A 63 10.00 -17.56 -11.56
C LYS A 63 9.88 -16.61 -10.38
N SER A 64 8.67 -16.36 -9.91
CA SER A 64 8.40 -15.59 -8.71
C SER A 64 8.15 -16.54 -7.53
N ILE A 65 8.99 -16.44 -6.50
CA ILE A 65 8.82 -17.11 -5.21
C ILE A 65 8.13 -16.11 -4.29
N LEU A 66 6.86 -16.34 -4.00
CA LEU A 66 6.12 -15.62 -2.97
C LEU A 66 6.23 -16.40 -1.67
N PHE A 67 6.52 -15.73 -0.57
CA PHE A 67 6.59 -16.41 0.73
C PHE A 67 6.11 -15.51 1.86
N HIS A 68 5.48 -16.14 2.85
CA HIS A 68 5.19 -15.55 4.15
C HIS A 68 6.12 -16.18 5.19
N LEU A 69 6.45 -15.47 6.27
CA LEU A 69 7.26 -16.03 7.35
C LEU A 69 6.34 -16.38 8.53
N PRO A 70 6.13 -17.67 8.85
CA PRO A 70 5.32 -18.06 9.98
C PRO A 70 6.00 -17.66 11.31
N ASP A 71 5.19 -17.45 12.36
CA ASP A 71 5.69 -17.02 13.67
C ASP A 71 6.75 -17.97 14.24
N VAL A 72 6.48 -19.27 14.10
CA VAL A 72 7.35 -20.35 14.59
C VAL A 72 8.12 -20.99 13.43
N LEU A 73 9.45 -20.82 13.48
CA LEU A 73 10.41 -21.49 12.60
C LEU A 73 11.37 -22.35 13.42
N GLU A 74 11.73 -23.50 12.85
CA GLU A 74 12.80 -24.39 13.29
C GLU A 74 14.15 -23.94 12.71
N SER A 75 14.15 -23.39 11.50
CA SER A 75 15.34 -22.92 10.81
C SER A 75 15.79 -21.54 11.30
N GLU A 76 17.10 -21.36 11.44
CA GLU A 76 17.70 -20.05 11.66
C GLU A 76 17.54 -19.15 10.42
N VAL A 77 17.28 -17.87 10.67
CA VAL A 77 17.25 -16.83 9.62
C VAL A 77 18.58 -16.06 9.66
N PRO A 78 19.31 -15.93 8.53
CA PRO A 78 20.55 -15.16 8.50
C PRO A 78 20.34 -13.66 8.73
N MET A 79 20.48 -13.21 9.99
CA MET A 79 20.20 -11.81 10.38
C MET A 79 21.32 -10.82 9.99
N GLN A 80 22.48 -11.29 9.54
CA GLN A 80 23.61 -10.44 9.13
C GLN A 80 23.98 -10.73 7.67
N ASP A 81 24.18 -9.66 6.89
CA ASP A 81 24.71 -9.76 5.54
C ASP A 81 25.70 -8.61 5.25
N PRO A 82 26.82 -8.83 4.54
CA PRO A 82 27.78 -7.76 4.25
C PRO A 82 27.22 -6.58 3.42
N GLU A 83 26.25 -6.84 2.52
CA GLU A 83 25.65 -5.81 1.68
C GLU A 83 24.49 -5.08 2.40
N TYR A 84 23.74 -5.80 3.24
CA TYR A 84 22.54 -5.29 3.92
C TYR A 84 22.75 -4.91 5.39
N GLY A 85 23.89 -5.23 5.99
CA GLY A 85 24.16 -4.98 7.40
C GLY A 85 23.43 -5.95 8.33
N LEU A 86 23.11 -5.47 9.53
CA LEU A 86 22.31 -6.19 10.52
C LEU A 86 20.84 -5.98 10.21
N MET A 87 20.14 -7.03 9.78
CA MET A 87 18.69 -7.04 9.64
C MET A 87 18.09 -7.43 10.99
N VAL A 88 17.23 -6.57 11.52
CA VAL A 88 16.59 -6.78 12.83
C VAL A 88 15.17 -7.34 12.68
N ASN A 89 14.61 -7.26 11.46
CA ASN A 89 13.37 -7.91 11.07
C ASN A 89 13.64 -9.25 10.38
N ARG A 90 13.02 -10.34 10.87
CA ARG A 90 13.22 -11.71 10.35
C ARG A 90 12.69 -11.90 8.92
N LEU A 91 11.59 -11.25 8.55
CA LEU A 91 11.03 -11.35 7.19
C LEU A 91 11.95 -10.67 6.18
N THR A 92 12.49 -9.50 6.52
CA THR A 92 13.52 -8.79 5.74
C THR A 92 14.77 -9.66 5.57
N ALA A 93 15.25 -10.27 6.65
CA ALA A 93 16.41 -11.16 6.60
C ALA A 93 16.19 -12.38 5.70
N ALA A 94 15.02 -13.03 5.81
CA ALA A 94 14.62 -14.13 4.93
C ALA A 94 14.54 -13.69 3.45
N SER A 95 13.98 -12.50 3.19
CA SER A 95 13.88 -11.92 1.84
C SER A 95 15.27 -11.72 1.23
N VAL A 96 16.19 -11.12 1.97
CA VAL A 96 17.59 -10.90 1.54
C VAL A 96 18.30 -12.22 1.27
N ALA A 97 18.21 -13.18 2.19
CA ALA A 97 18.83 -14.49 2.05
C ALA A 97 18.32 -15.23 0.79
N LEU A 98 16.99 -15.32 0.61
CA LEU A 98 16.41 -15.96 -0.57
C LEU A 98 16.78 -15.25 -1.87
N ARG A 99 16.77 -13.91 -1.92
CA ARG A 99 17.20 -13.15 -3.12
C ARG A 99 18.66 -13.44 -3.47
N LYS A 100 19.53 -13.52 -2.46
CA LYS A 100 20.95 -13.73 -2.64
C LYS A 100 21.27 -15.14 -3.13
N TYR A 101 20.60 -16.16 -2.61
CA TYR A 101 21.00 -17.56 -2.82
C TYR A 101 20.06 -18.38 -3.70
N ALA A 102 18.83 -17.93 -3.99
CA ALA A 102 17.92 -18.62 -4.90
C ALA A 102 18.32 -18.41 -6.36
N ARG A 103 18.43 -19.50 -7.10
CA ARG A 103 18.71 -19.50 -8.54
C ARG A 103 17.74 -20.43 -9.25
N TYR A 104 17.48 -20.12 -10.52
CA TYR A 104 16.72 -21.00 -11.39
C TYR A 104 17.69 -21.80 -12.24
N TYR A 105 17.65 -23.13 -12.12
CA TYR A 105 18.52 -24.03 -12.87
C TYR A 105 17.80 -25.36 -13.10
N ASP A 106 17.84 -25.86 -14.34
CA ASP A 106 17.32 -27.18 -14.69
C ASP A 106 15.86 -27.40 -14.24
N GLY A 107 14.97 -26.51 -14.68
CA GLY A 107 13.54 -26.59 -14.40
C GLY A 107 13.13 -26.30 -12.94
N SER A 108 14.08 -26.10 -12.02
CA SER A 108 13.83 -25.99 -10.58
C SER A 108 14.51 -24.79 -9.92
N VAL A 109 13.94 -24.36 -8.78
CA VAL A 109 14.60 -23.40 -7.89
C VAL A 109 15.63 -24.15 -7.04
N ARG A 110 16.88 -23.69 -7.07
CA ARG A 110 17.98 -24.21 -6.24
C ARG A 110 18.47 -23.11 -5.31
N ILE A 111 18.78 -23.48 -4.06
CA ILE A 111 19.30 -22.57 -3.04
C ILE A 111 20.75 -22.93 -2.75
N ASN A 112 21.68 -22.01 -3.04
CA ASN A 112 23.14 -22.24 -2.97
C ASN A 112 23.75 -21.91 -1.59
N ASP A 113 22.94 -21.91 -0.54
CA ASP A 113 23.35 -21.72 0.86
C ASP A 113 22.59 -22.70 1.76
N GLU A 114 23.27 -23.37 2.68
CA GLU A 114 22.66 -24.43 3.49
C GLU A 114 21.57 -23.90 4.42
N ARG A 115 21.81 -22.77 5.09
CA ARG A 115 20.85 -22.17 6.03
C ARG A 115 19.60 -21.70 5.30
N THR A 116 19.79 -20.98 4.20
CA THR A 116 18.69 -20.51 3.34
C THR A 116 17.93 -21.66 2.72
N ARG A 117 18.59 -22.78 2.39
CA ARG A 117 17.94 -23.99 1.87
C ARG A 117 17.05 -24.64 2.92
N LYS A 118 17.49 -24.75 4.19
CA LYS A 118 16.67 -25.25 5.30
C LYS A 118 15.42 -24.38 5.49
N LEU A 119 15.60 -23.06 5.52
CA LEU A 119 14.49 -22.10 5.57
C LEU A 119 13.51 -22.30 4.40
N TYR A 120 13.99 -22.34 3.16
CA TYR A 120 13.14 -22.55 1.98
C TYR A 120 12.34 -23.87 2.06
N SER A 121 12.99 -24.96 2.45
CA SER A 121 12.34 -26.27 2.62
C SER A 121 11.30 -26.25 3.73
N GLU A 122 11.56 -25.56 4.84
CA GLU A 122 10.60 -25.39 5.92
C GLU A 122 9.38 -24.56 5.49
N LEU A 123 9.59 -23.44 4.79
CA LEU A 123 8.52 -22.61 4.25
C LEU A 123 7.60 -23.41 3.31
N ALA A 124 8.19 -24.24 2.44
CA ALA A 124 7.43 -25.13 1.57
C ALA A 124 6.64 -26.19 2.37
N ARG A 125 7.24 -26.81 3.38
CA ARG A 125 6.58 -27.80 4.26
C ARG A 125 5.41 -27.20 5.05
N LYS A 126 5.50 -25.92 5.42
CA LYS A 126 4.47 -25.17 6.17
C LYS A 126 3.45 -24.46 5.27
N ASN A 127 3.40 -24.75 3.97
CA ASN A 127 2.53 -24.06 2.99
C ASN A 127 2.69 -22.53 2.93
N CYS A 128 3.83 -22.01 3.38
CA CYS A 128 4.15 -20.58 3.40
C CYS A 128 4.89 -20.14 2.11
N LEU A 129 4.77 -20.90 1.03
CA LEU A 129 5.47 -20.69 -0.23
C LEU A 129 4.53 -20.88 -1.43
N GLN A 130 4.52 -19.93 -2.35
CA GLN A 130 3.81 -19.99 -3.63
C GLN A 130 4.78 -19.69 -4.77
N ILE A 131 4.65 -20.39 -5.90
CA ILE A 131 5.48 -20.17 -7.08
C ILE A 131 4.61 -19.78 -8.27
N ALA A 132 4.93 -18.65 -8.90
CA ALA A 132 4.35 -18.24 -10.17
C ALA A 132 5.41 -18.28 -11.28
N ASN A 133 5.06 -18.84 -12.44
CA ASN A 133 5.99 -19.03 -13.55
C ASN A 133 5.93 -17.85 -14.53
N GLY A 134 7.03 -17.12 -14.67
CA GLY A 134 7.29 -16.25 -15.82
C GLY A 134 8.20 -16.91 -16.85
N ASN A 135 8.56 -16.16 -17.90
CA ASN A 135 9.22 -16.68 -19.09
C ASN A 135 10.75 -16.45 -19.09
N LEU A 136 11.28 -15.69 -18.13
CA LEU A 136 12.71 -15.34 -18.06
C LEU A 136 13.53 -16.29 -17.15
N PRO A 137 14.84 -16.47 -17.41
CA PRO A 137 15.66 -17.48 -16.71
C PRO A 137 16.22 -16.98 -15.37
N PHE A 138 15.42 -16.28 -14.56
CA PHE A 138 15.83 -15.79 -13.23
C PHE A 138 14.74 -16.01 -12.19
N VAL A 139 15.10 -15.79 -10.91
CA VAL A 139 14.17 -15.85 -9.79
C VAL A 139 13.90 -14.44 -9.28
N SER A 140 12.64 -14.13 -9.03
CA SER A 140 12.21 -13.00 -8.22
C SER A 140 11.69 -13.53 -6.89
N VAL A 141 12.04 -12.87 -5.79
CA VAL A 141 11.58 -13.24 -4.45
C VAL A 141 10.69 -12.12 -3.94
N LEU A 142 9.52 -12.49 -3.44
CA LEU A 142 8.46 -11.59 -3.02
C LEU A 142 8.01 -12.02 -1.61
N ALA A 143 8.60 -11.39 -0.60
CA ALA A 143 8.17 -11.57 0.78
C ALA A 143 6.79 -10.92 0.98
N VAL A 144 5.89 -11.57 1.72
CA VAL A 144 4.52 -11.11 1.98
C VAL A 144 4.38 -10.80 3.48
N GLY A 145 3.97 -9.57 3.77
CA GLY A 145 3.81 -9.06 5.13
C GLY A 145 2.66 -9.73 5.88
N SER A 146 2.78 -9.77 7.22
CA SER A 146 1.76 -10.31 8.11
C SER A 146 0.51 -9.43 8.26
N GLY A 147 0.54 -8.19 7.79
CA GLY A 147 -0.63 -7.31 7.75
C GLY A 147 -1.53 -7.53 6.53
N PHE A 148 -1.23 -8.50 5.65
CA PHE A 148 -1.95 -8.68 4.40
C PHE A 148 -3.13 -9.66 4.55
N GLY A 149 -4.36 -9.13 4.56
CA GLY A 149 -5.56 -9.93 4.84
C GLY A 149 -6.85 -9.37 4.25
N PHE A 150 -7.96 -10.06 4.49
CA PHE A 150 -9.29 -9.64 4.01
C PHE A 150 -9.97 -8.70 4.99
N LEU A 151 -10.55 -7.64 4.44
CA LEU A 151 -11.29 -6.64 5.21
C LEU A 151 -12.57 -7.26 5.79
N SER A 152 -13.22 -8.12 5.01
CA SER A 152 -14.43 -8.85 5.41
C SER A 152 -14.20 -9.81 6.58
N HIS A 153 -12.98 -10.32 6.76
CA HIS A 153 -12.62 -11.25 7.83
C HIS A 153 -12.28 -10.54 9.15
N SER A 154 -12.17 -9.22 9.14
CA SER A 154 -11.89 -8.48 10.37
C SER A 154 -12.98 -8.70 11.41
N SER A 155 -12.58 -9.10 12.61
CA SER A 155 -13.44 -9.33 13.78
C SER A 155 -14.04 -8.06 14.37
N ILE A 156 -13.59 -6.88 13.93
CA ILE A 156 -14.08 -5.58 14.41
C ILE A 156 -15.55 -5.43 14.02
N ASP A 157 -16.44 -5.29 15.00
CA ASP A 157 -17.82 -4.91 14.73
C ASP A 157 -17.87 -3.41 14.41
N ALA A 158 -18.13 -3.08 13.14
CA ALA A 158 -18.10 -1.72 12.64
C ALA A 158 -19.31 -1.43 11.76
N ARG A 159 -19.80 -0.19 11.88
CA ARG A 159 -20.85 0.36 11.01
C ARG A 159 -20.42 0.36 9.55
N VAL A 160 -19.14 0.65 9.29
CA VAL A 160 -18.53 0.72 7.96
C VAL A 160 -17.12 0.14 8.00
N LYS A 161 -16.72 -0.62 6.98
CA LYS A 161 -15.33 -1.00 6.69
C LYS A 161 -15.01 -0.69 5.22
N VAL A 162 -13.87 -0.07 4.94
CA VAL A 162 -13.44 0.26 3.58
C VAL A 162 -11.93 0.06 3.43
N ASN A 163 -11.42 -0.33 2.25
CA ASN A 163 -9.97 -0.28 2.01
C ASN A 163 -9.48 1.17 1.93
N SER A 164 -8.18 1.41 2.09
CA SER A 164 -7.68 2.79 2.21
C SER A 164 -6.35 3.06 1.49
N SER A 165 -5.21 2.81 2.13
CA SER A 165 -3.88 3.17 1.63
C SER A 165 -3.48 2.38 0.40
N PHE A 166 -2.66 2.98 -0.47
CA PHE A 166 -1.85 2.22 -1.42
C PHE A 166 -0.84 1.34 -0.68
N PHE A 167 -0.34 0.32 -1.35
CA PHE A 167 0.62 -0.62 -0.79
C PHE A 167 1.50 -1.23 -1.86
N VAL A 168 2.61 -1.84 -1.45
CA VAL A 168 3.50 -2.62 -2.33
C VAL A 168 2.74 -3.86 -2.79
N MET A 169 2.35 -3.93 -4.06
CA MET A 169 1.47 -5.01 -4.56
C MET A 169 2.09 -5.80 -5.70
N ASP A 170 2.96 -5.19 -6.49
CA ASP A 170 3.50 -5.83 -7.68
C ASP A 170 5.01 -6.09 -7.61
N ARG A 171 5.52 -6.89 -8.55
CA ARG A 171 6.94 -7.26 -8.57
C ARG A 171 7.84 -6.05 -8.84
N PHE A 172 7.36 -5.05 -9.58
CA PHE A 172 8.13 -3.89 -9.98
C PHE A 172 8.30 -2.90 -8.81
N ASP A 173 7.36 -2.94 -7.85
CA ASP A 173 7.50 -2.28 -6.55
C ASP A 173 8.62 -2.92 -5.69
N CYS A 174 8.86 -4.23 -5.84
CA CYS A 174 9.76 -5.06 -5.02
C CYS A 174 11.22 -5.14 -5.50
N ALA A 175 11.86 -3.98 -5.67
CA ALA A 175 13.21 -3.86 -6.24
C ALA A 175 14.37 -4.31 -5.33
N THR A 176 14.19 -4.34 -4.00
CA THR A 176 15.25 -4.54 -3.01
C THR A 176 14.89 -5.63 -2.00
N GLY A 177 15.87 -6.10 -1.23
CA GLY A 177 15.62 -7.04 -0.13
C GLY A 177 14.73 -6.49 0.99
N TYR A 178 14.60 -5.17 1.08
CA TYR A 178 13.75 -4.48 2.06
C TYR A 178 12.28 -4.39 1.64
N ASP A 179 11.96 -4.67 0.37
CA ASP A 179 10.61 -4.52 -0.15
C ASP A 179 9.76 -5.75 0.13
N ILE A 180 8.65 -5.53 0.84
CA ILE A 180 7.69 -6.55 1.29
C ILE A 180 6.32 -6.25 0.67
N LEU A 181 5.71 -7.24 0.01
CA LEU A 181 4.35 -7.17 -0.49
C LEU A 181 3.36 -6.99 0.66
N GLY A 182 2.38 -6.12 0.46
CA GLY A 182 1.42 -5.76 1.49
C GLY A 182 1.91 -4.69 2.46
N ASN A 183 3.12 -4.14 2.32
CA ASN A 183 3.46 -2.97 3.13
C ASN A 183 2.69 -1.72 2.63
N PRO A 184 1.95 -1.02 3.51
CA PRO A 184 1.24 0.20 3.13
C PRO A 184 2.21 1.36 2.86
N ILE A 185 1.70 2.37 2.14
CA ILE A 185 2.48 3.51 1.68
C ILE A 185 1.67 4.78 1.85
N GLY A 186 2.27 5.74 2.54
CA GLY A 186 1.72 7.07 2.77
C GLY A 186 1.32 7.27 4.24
N LEU A 187 1.31 8.53 4.63
CA LEU A 187 0.94 9.01 5.96
C LEU A 187 -0.40 8.44 6.44
N ASN A 188 -0.42 7.89 7.66
CA ASN A 188 -1.63 7.59 8.43
C ASN A 188 -1.49 8.22 9.82
N VAL A 189 -2.42 9.10 10.20
CA VAL A 189 -2.44 9.75 11.52
C VAL A 189 -3.81 9.62 12.16
N LYS A 190 -3.85 9.22 13.43
CA LYS A 190 -5.05 9.30 14.27
C LYS A 190 -4.68 9.86 15.63
N ASN A 191 -5.39 10.91 16.06
CA ASN A 191 -5.22 11.55 17.36
C ASN A 191 -3.75 11.88 17.70
N GLY A 192 -3.05 12.47 16.74
CA GLY A 192 -1.65 12.85 16.86
C GLY A 192 -0.63 11.70 16.75
N ILE A 193 -1.08 10.44 16.62
CA ILE A 193 -0.21 9.29 16.46
C ILE A 193 -0.03 8.98 14.98
N VAL A 194 1.20 9.03 14.51
CA VAL A 194 1.58 8.64 13.15
C VAL A 194 1.84 7.13 13.10
N GLU A 195 0.98 6.37 12.42
CA GLU A 195 1.14 4.92 12.24
C GLU A 195 2.00 4.58 11.02
N GLN A 196 1.94 5.43 9.99
CA GLN A 196 2.73 5.32 8.77
C GLN A 196 3.25 6.72 8.42
N PRO A 197 4.54 6.86 8.03
CA PRO A 197 5.11 8.16 7.67
C PRO A 197 4.66 8.62 6.29
N PRO A 198 4.76 9.93 6.00
CA PRO A 198 4.51 10.45 4.67
C PRO A 198 5.57 9.94 3.69
N LEU A 199 5.14 9.55 2.49
CA LEU A 199 6.02 9.09 1.42
C LEU A 199 5.59 9.70 0.10
N PHE A 200 6.57 10.07 -0.73
CA PHE A 200 6.41 10.48 -2.12
C PHE A 200 5.59 11.76 -2.35
N ASP A 201 5.34 12.54 -1.30
CA ASP A 201 4.75 13.88 -1.34
C ASP A 201 3.44 13.94 -2.11
N ARG A 202 2.65 12.92 -1.83
CA ARG A 202 1.26 12.82 -2.25
C ARG A 202 0.41 13.79 -1.44
N GLU A 203 -0.76 14.09 -2.01
CA GLU A 203 -1.78 14.84 -1.29
C GLU A 203 -2.23 14.11 -0.02
N VAL A 204 -2.57 14.90 1.00
CA VAL A 204 -3.05 14.44 2.30
C VAL A 204 -4.44 15.03 2.54
N LEU A 205 -5.40 14.19 2.87
CA LEU A 205 -6.63 14.65 3.51
C LEU A 205 -6.35 14.79 5.00
N MET A 206 -6.37 16.01 5.52
CA MET A 206 -6.07 16.33 6.92
C MET A 206 -7.30 16.90 7.62
N VAL A 207 -7.54 16.41 8.84
CA VAL A 207 -8.52 16.91 9.80
C VAL A 207 -7.76 17.47 10.99
N ASP A 208 -7.88 18.77 11.21
CA ASP A 208 -7.21 19.44 12.33
C ASP A 208 -7.89 19.17 13.68
N ALA A 209 -7.32 19.72 14.75
CA ALA A 209 -7.86 19.60 16.11
C ALA A 209 -9.27 20.19 16.24
N GLU A 210 -9.66 21.15 15.40
CA GLU A 210 -11.00 21.75 15.37
C GLU A 210 -12.00 20.99 14.48
N GLY A 211 -11.53 19.96 13.76
CA GLY A 211 -12.37 19.15 12.86
C GLY A 211 -12.50 19.74 11.45
N ARG A 212 -11.72 20.77 11.09
CA ARG A 212 -11.71 21.33 9.74
C ARG A 212 -10.93 20.42 8.80
N VAL A 213 -11.49 20.21 7.62
CA VAL A 213 -10.93 19.30 6.62
C VAL A 213 -10.25 20.09 5.52
N SER A 214 -9.03 19.70 5.17
CA SER A 214 -8.25 20.31 4.10
C SER A 214 -7.50 19.26 3.29
N ILE A 215 -7.17 19.62 2.04
CA ILE A 215 -6.19 18.90 1.23
C ILE A 215 -4.86 19.65 1.33
N THR A 216 -3.82 18.97 1.81
CA THR A 216 -2.49 19.56 2.04
C THR A 216 -1.38 18.61 1.56
N SER A 217 -0.13 18.97 1.79
CA SER A 217 1.04 18.12 1.62
C SER A 217 1.80 18.04 2.95
N ILE A 218 2.19 16.84 3.34
CA ILE A 218 3.05 16.57 4.49
C ILE A 218 4.15 15.63 3.99
N SER A 219 5.39 15.92 4.38
CA SER A 219 6.60 15.23 3.98
C SER A 219 7.41 14.79 5.19
N LEU A 220 8.46 13.99 4.97
CA LEU A 220 9.38 13.58 6.04
C LEU A 220 10.15 14.77 6.65
N ASN A 221 10.23 15.91 5.96
CA ASN A 221 10.87 17.11 6.49
C ASN A 221 10.03 17.83 7.54
N ASP A 222 8.72 17.54 7.57
CA ASP A 222 7.79 18.13 8.53
C ASP A 222 7.74 17.35 9.86
N LEU A 223 8.52 16.27 9.98
CA LEU A 223 8.53 15.37 11.12
C LEU A 223 9.89 15.33 11.81
N GLU A 224 9.86 15.04 13.11
CA GLU A 224 11.02 14.55 13.83
C GLU A 224 10.87 13.06 14.08
N ILE A 225 11.97 12.32 13.95
CA ILE A 225 12.00 10.88 14.16
C ILE A 225 12.64 10.63 15.52
N GLN A 226 11.88 10.09 16.45
CA GLN A 226 12.38 9.68 17.75
C GLN A 226 12.77 8.19 17.71
N ILE A 227 14.01 7.89 18.06
CA ILE A 227 14.51 6.53 18.31
C ILE A 227 15.01 6.50 19.75
N ASP A 228 14.47 5.60 20.55
CA ASP A 228 14.67 5.58 22.00
C ASP A 228 14.38 6.98 22.60
N ASN A 229 15.40 7.64 23.15
CA ASN A 229 15.30 8.98 23.76
C ASN A 229 15.86 10.09 22.86
N SER A 230 16.35 9.76 21.67
CA SER A 230 17.00 10.71 20.76
C SER A 230 16.01 11.18 19.68
N LEU A 231 16.00 12.49 19.42
CA LEU A 231 15.23 13.10 18.34
C LEU A 231 16.13 13.40 17.15
N TYR A 232 15.67 13.04 15.95
CA TYR A 232 16.37 13.23 14.70
C TYR A 232 15.55 14.10 13.75
N ARG A 233 16.17 15.15 13.22
CA ARG A 233 15.57 16.05 12.25
C ARG A 233 16.43 16.11 10.98
N ASN A 234 15.78 15.94 9.84
CA ASN A 234 16.47 15.93 8.55
C ASN A 234 17.20 17.24 8.31
N GLY A 235 18.48 17.17 7.95
CA GLY A 235 19.33 18.32 7.69
C GLY A 235 20.00 18.93 8.93
N GLU A 236 19.64 18.48 10.14
CA GLU A 236 20.28 18.93 11.38
C GLU A 236 21.26 17.89 11.93
N ASN A 237 20.74 16.76 12.41
CA ASN A 237 21.52 15.68 13.00
C ASN A 237 21.32 14.32 12.31
N CYS A 238 20.51 14.28 11.24
CA CYS A 238 20.41 13.15 10.34
C CYS A 238 20.14 13.61 8.90
N ARG A 239 20.26 12.68 7.95
CA ARG A 239 19.85 12.87 6.55
C ARG A 239 18.88 11.78 6.15
N ILE A 240 17.74 12.16 5.58
CA ILE A 240 16.69 11.24 5.12
C ILE A 240 16.82 10.99 3.61
N PHE A 241 16.78 9.72 3.23
CA PHE A 241 16.80 9.27 1.84
C PHE A 241 15.55 8.43 1.55
N SER A 242 14.68 8.94 0.68
CA SER A 242 13.47 8.25 0.23
C SER A 242 13.41 8.20 -1.30
N ARG A 243 12.61 7.27 -1.86
CA ARG A 243 12.24 7.35 -3.27
C ARG A 243 11.29 8.54 -3.50
N PRO A 244 11.13 9.03 -4.74
CA PRO A 244 11.95 8.72 -5.93
C PRO A 244 13.35 9.31 -5.88
N ASP A 245 13.65 10.26 -5.00
CA ASP A 245 14.88 11.04 -5.09
C ASP A 245 16.15 10.17 -4.96
N TYR A 246 16.07 9.07 -4.22
CA TYR A 246 17.22 8.18 -3.98
C TYR A 246 16.87 6.70 -4.17
N ARG A 247 17.71 5.99 -4.93
CA ARG A 247 17.73 4.51 -4.94
C ARG A 247 18.62 3.93 -3.84
N ARG A 248 19.70 4.64 -3.52
CA ARG A 248 20.70 4.26 -2.51
C ARG A 248 21.19 5.48 -1.75
N THR A 249 21.59 5.28 -0.50
CA THR A 249 22.32 6.29 0.28
C THR A 249 23.77 6.45 -0.23
N PRO A 250 24.41 7.61 0.00
CA PRO A 250 25.85 7.77 -0.17
C PRO A 250 26.66 6.87 0.77
N ALA A 251 27.94 6.66 0.43
CA ALA A 251 28.91 5.94 1.25
C ALA A 251 29.20 6.67 2.59
N GLY A 252 29.75 5.93 3.56
CA GLY A 252 30.11 6.43 4.90
C GLY A 252 28.96 6.37 5.91
N GLY A 253 29.20 6.79 7.15
CA GLY A 253 28.20 6.92 8.21
C GLY A 253 27.48 5.63 8.60
N PHE A 254 26.33 5.79 9.24
CA PHE A 254 25.47 4.71 9.73
C PHE A 254 24.03 4.90 9.23
N ASP A 255 23.55 3.93 8.47
CA ASP A 255 22.23 3.92 7.86
C ASP A 255 21.25 3.08 8.70
N ILE A 256 20.06 3.65 8.92
CA ILE A 256 18.95 3.04 9.64
C ILE A 256 17.79 2.95 8.66
N VAL A 257 17.41 1.73 8.28
CA VAL A 257 16.35 1.47 7.30
C VAL A 257 15.02 1.34 8.02
N ILE A 258 14.05 2.18 7.67
CA ILE A 258 12.77 2.32 8.38
C ILE A 258 11.61 2.07 7.40
N THR A 259 10.64 1.26 7.82
CA THR A 259 9.35 1.05 7.12
C THR A 259 8.22 1.12 8.12
N GLY A 260 7.21 1.96 7.90
CA GLY A 260 6.18 2.22 8.91
C GLY A 260 6.80 2.75 10.20
N ARG A 261 6.60 2.07 11.32
CA ARG A 261 7.26 2.39 12.60
C ARG A 261 8.43 1.47 12.92
N ASP A 262 8.77 0.54 12.04
CA ASP A 262 9.79 -0.47 12.29
C ASP A 262 11.14 -0.05 11.72
N ILE A 263 12.18 -0.17 12.54
CA ILE A 263 13.55 -0.26 12.06
C ILE A 263 13.73 -1.70 11.56
N ILE A 264 14.07 -1.89 10.29
CA ILE A 264 14.18 -3.23 9.68
C ILE A 264 15.62 -3.67 9.45
N ALA A 265 16.56 -2.72 9.31
CA ALA A 265 17.98 -3.00 9.15
C ALA A 265 18.85 -1.82 9.59
N LEU A 266 20.10 -2.13 9.95
CA LEU A 266 21.15 -1.22 10.39
C LEU A 266 22.42 -1.52 9.60
N LYS A 267 23.06 -0.49 9.02
CA LYS A 267 24.24 -0.70 8.18
C LYS A 267 25.27 0.42 8.33
N GLU A 268 26.51 0.02 8.63
CA GLU A 268 27.68 0.92 8.57
C GLU A 268 28.20 1.06 7.12
N GLY A 269 28.76 2.22 6.80
CA GLY A 269 29.47 2.47 5.53
C GLY A 269 28.59 2.90 4.35
N GLY A 270 27.28 3.04 4.55
CA GLY A 270 26.38 3.59 3.54
C GLY A 270 26.09 2.65 2.36
N ASN A 271 25.78 3.22 1.19
CA ASN A 271 25.39 2.47 -0.02
C ASN A 271 24.18 1.54 0.19
N THR A 272 23.26 1.95 1.07
CA THR A 272 22.08 1.16 1.44
C THR A 272 20.95 1.42 0.46
N ASN A 273 20.33 0.35 -0.04
CA ASN A 273 19.15 0.48 -0.90
C ASN A 273 17.99 1.12 -0.13
N VAL A 274 17.27 2.03 -0.77
CA VAL A 274 16.10 2.70 -0.18
C VAL A 274 14.84 1.85 -0.43
N PRO A 275 14.10 1.43 0.61
CA PRO A 275 12.87 0.64 0.45
C PRO A 275 11.77 1.43 -0.25
N ALA A 276 10.85 0.72 -0.90
CA ALA A 276 9.70 1.26 -1.62
C ALA A 276 8.52 1.64 -0.71
N SER A 277 8.51 1.17 0.55
CA SER A 277 7.50 1.49 1.57
C SER A 277 8.12 2.18 2.79
N GLY A 278 9.24 2.88 2.59
CA GLY A 278 9.97 3.50 3.68
C GLY A 278 11.07 4.43 3.20
N PHE A 279 12.04 4.64 4.09
CA PHE A 279 13.18 5.53 3.87
C PHE A 279 14.40 5.03 4.64
N VAL A 280 15.55 5.64 4.37
CA VAL A 280 16.78 5.43 5.15
C VAL A 280 17.12 6.72 5.87
N MET A 281 17.26 6.64 7.19
CA MET A 281 17.82 7.72 8.01
C MET A 281 19.31 7.46 8.19
N LYS A 282 20.15 8.40 7.75
CA LYS A 282 21.59 8.34 7.88
C LYS A 282 22.07 9.28 8.98
N VAL A 283 22.96 8.80 9.83
CA VAL A 283 23.69 9.58 10.84
C VAL A 283 25.19 9.39 10.64
N ASP A 284 26.00 10.32 11.15
CA ASP A 284 27.45 10.32 10.90
C ASP A 284 28.16 9.22 11.69
N GLU A 285 27.74 8.98 12.92
CA GLU A 285 28.31 7.99 13.82
C GLU A 285 27.33 6.87 14.14
N LYS A 286 27.88 5.67 14.44
CA LYS A 286 27.07 4.54 14.88
C LYS A 286 26.35 4.87 16.18
N ILE A 287 25.04 4.63 16.19
CA ILE A 287 24.22 4.78 17.40
C ILE A 287 23.84 3.41 17.96
N ASN A 288 23.70 3.34 19.29
CA ASN A 288 23.15 2.19 19.96
C ASN A 288 21.62 2.32 19.99
N ILE A 289 20.93 1.28 19.54
CA ILE A 289 19.47 1.24 19.43
C ILE A 289 18.97 0.12 20.34
N HIS A 290 18.08 0.46 21.26
CA HIS A 290 17.49 -0.48 22.22
C HIS A 290 16.11 -0.94 21.78
N SER A 291 15.33 -0.06 21.13
CA SER A 291 14.04 -0.37 20.52
C SER A 291 14.10 -0.22 19.01
N TYR A 292 13.70 -1.26 18.28
CA TYR A 292 13.57 -1.21 16.81
C TYR A 292 12.24 -0.59 16.35
N GLN A 293 11.70 0.33 17.15
CA GLN A 293 10.52 1.12 16.85
C GLN A 293 10.87 2.59 16.79
N VAL A 294 10.21 3.33 15.90
CA VAL A 294 10.31 4.78 15.81
C VAL A 294 9.00 5.45 16.18
N ILE A 295 9.10 6.64 16.76
CA ILE A 295 7.95 7.54 16.98
C ILE A 295 8.15 8.76 16.11
N TYR A 296 7.13 9.15 15.36
CA TYR A 296 7.14 10.39 14.60
C TYR A 296 6.49 11.51 15.41
N ARG A 297 7.14 12.68 15.47
CA ARG A 297 6.66 13.89 16.13
C ARG A 297 6.34 14.99 15.11
N GLY A 298 5.54 15.97 15.52
CA GLY A 298 5.18 17.14 14.71
C GLY A 298 3.71 17.20 14.29
N LEU A 299 2.96 16.11 14.47
CA LEU A 299 1.54 16.01 14.08
C LEU A 299 0.61 15.82 15.28
N GLU A 300 1.04 16.14 16.50
CA GLU A 300 0.29 15.91 17.74
C GLU A 300 -1.09 16.61 17.76
N LYS A 301 -1.25 17.69 17.00
CA LYS A 301 -2.51 18.45 16.86
C LYS A 301 -3.40 17.97 15.71
N VAL A 302 -3.01 16.92 14.99
CA VAL A 302 -3.79 16.35 13.88
C VAL A 302 -4.75 15.31 14.42
N ARG A 303 -6.05 15.50 14.15
CA ARG A 303 -7.09 14.55 14.57
C ARG A 303 -7.10 13.31 13.69
N PHE A 304 -7.05 13.51 12.38
CA PHE A 304 -6.96 12.44 11.39
C PHE A 304 -6.20 12.93 10.17
N ALA A 305 -5.32 12.12 9.61
CA ALA A 305 -4.77 12.38 8.29
C ALA A 305 -4.51 11.08 7.55
N ILE A 306 -4.74 11.11 6.24
CA ILE A 306 -4.39 10.01 5.34
C ILE A 306 -3.79 10.55 4.06
N GLN A 307 -2.65 10.01 3.65
CA GLN A 307 -1.98 10.33 2.39
C GLN A 307 -2.13 9.16 1.43
N VAL A 308 -2.89 9.38 0.36
CA VAL A 308 -3.13 8.39 -0.68
C VAL A 308 -3.01 9.08 -2.03
N GLY A 309 -4.09 9.66 -2.53
CA GLY A 309 -4.10 10.47 -3.73
C GLY A 309 -4.71 9.77 -4.94
N ASN A 310 -5.04 10.50 -5.99
CA ASN A 310 -5.00 11.97 -6.09
C ASN A 310 -6.18 12.64 -5.37
N SER A 311 -6.05 13.94 -5.12
CA SER A 311 -7.18 14.80 -4.71
C SER A 311 -8.30 14.78 -5.76
N THR A 312 -9.54 14.71 -5.29
CA THR A 312 -10.75 14.65 -6.12
C THR A 312 -11.44 16.01 -6.17
N ILE A 313 -11.49 16.69 -5.03
CA ILE A 313 -12.08 18.03 -4.87
C ILE A 313 -11.26 18.78 -3.83
N VAL A 314 -10.94 20.04 -4.11
CA VAL A 314 -10.25 20.94 -3.19
C VAL A 314 -11.08 22.21 -3.05
N ASN A 315 -11.53 22.52 -1.83
CA ASN A 315 -12.32 23.70 -1.50
C ASN A 315 -13.54 23.91 -2.42
N GLY A 316 -14.24 22.82 -2.72
CA GLY A 316 -15.43 22.80 -3.57
C GLY A 316 -15.15 22.84 -5.07
N VAL A 317 -13.88 22.80 -5.47
CA VAL A 317 -13.47 22.79 -6.88
C VAL A 317 -12.98 21.38 -7.25
N LYS A 318 -13.64 20.77 -8.24
CA LYS A 318 -13.21 19.47 -8.78
C LYS A 318 -11.82 19.54 -9.41
N THR A 319 -11.03 18.49 -9.26
CA THR A 319 -9.72 18.39 -9.90
C THR A 319 -9.85 17.77 -11.30
N ASP A 320 -9.10 18.31 -12.26
CA ASP A 320 -9.08 17.87 -13.67
C ASP A 320 -7.71 17.30 -14.09
N LYS A 321 -6.76 17.28 -13.17
CA LYS A 321 -5.38 16.83 -13.37
C LYS A 321 -4.76 16.41 -12.04
N PHE A 322 -3.62 15.74 -12.13
CA PHE A 322 -2.78 15.51 -10.97
C PHE A 322 -2.10 16.80 -10.52
N ILE A 323 -2.17 17.10 -9.21
CA ILE A 323 -1.60 18.33 -8.64
C ILE A 323 -0.32 18.11 -7.84
N SER A 324 -0.07 16.89 -7.34
CA SER A 324 1.11 16.56 -6.55
C SER A 324 2.31 16.17 -7.43
N ARG A 325 3.53 16.38 -6.89
CA ARG A 325 4.76 15.97 -7.56
C ARG A 325 4.81 14.46 -7.81
N PHE A 326 4.16 13.67 -6.95
CA PHE A 326 4.03 12.22 -7.08
C PHE A 326 3.67 11.74 -8.49
N HIS A 327 2.78 12.44 -9.18
CA HIS A 327 2.31 12.04 -10.52
C HIS A 327 3.12 12.66 -11.68
N ASN A 328 4.00 13.62 -11.38
CA ASN A 328 4.77 14.37 -12.38
C ASN A 328 6.22 13.85 -12.53
N ILE A 329 6.62 12.78 -11.84
CA ILE A 329 8.01 12.27 -11.81
C ILE A 329 8.25 11.16 -12.86
N ILE A 330 7.53 11.17 -13.99
CA ILE A 330 7.86 10.30 -15.13
C ILE A 330 9.09 10.86 -15.86
N ASN A 331 10.26 10.78 -15.21
CA ASN A 331 11.55 11.09 -15.79
C ASN A 331 12.31 9.79 -16.07
N VAL A 332 12.87 9.66 -17.28
CA VAL A 332 13.80 8.59 -17.63
C VAL A 332 14.94 8.59 -16.60
N GLY A 333 15.11 7.48 -15.87
CA GLY A 333 16.18 7.31 -14.87
C GLY A 333 15.75 7.47 -13.40
N SER A 334 14.51 7.90 -13.11
CA SER A 334 14.02 7.93 -11.72
C SER A 334 13.82 6.51 -11.18
N PRO A 335 14.17 6.22 -9.91
CA PRO A 335 13.80 4.98 -9.23
C PRO A 335 12.29 4.75 -9.28
N ALA A 336 11.87 3.52 -9.60
CA ALA A 336 10.47 3.14 -9.52
C ALA A 336 9.98 3.24 -8.06
N TYR A 337 8.79 3.75 -7.84
CA TYR A 337 8.12 3.81 -6.55
C TYR A 337 6.64 3.45 -6.70
N PRO A 338 6.00 2.87 -5.68
CA PRO A 338 4.68 2.30 -5.86
C PRO A 338 3.56 3.36 -5.79
N PRO A 339 2.35 2.99 -6.26
CA PRO A 339 2.11 1.83 -7.10
C PRO A 339 2.67 2.05 -8.51
N SER A 340 3.49 1.12 -9.00
CA SER A 340 4.09 1.22 -10.34
C SER A 340 3.08 1.04 -11.48
N LEU A 341 1.93 0.41 -11.19
CA LEU A 341 0.85 0.13 -12.13
C LEU A 341 -0.40 0.98 -11.84
N TYR A 342 -0.24 2.29 -11.69
CA TYR A 342 -1.37 3.22 -11.49
C TYR A 342 -1.97 3.69 -12.83
N PRO A 343 -3.31 3.85 -12.96
CA PRO A 343 -3.91 4.47 -14.13
C PRO A 343 -3.49 5.94 -14.26
N HIS A 344 -2.71 6.25 -15.30
CA HIS A 344 -2.15 7.58 -15.50
C HIS A 344 -3.02 8.48 -16.40
N ASN A 345 -4.00 7.92 -17.12
CA ASN A 345 -4.90 8.75 -17.93
C ASN A 345 -6.11 9.20 -17.12
N TYR A 346 -6.01 10.43 -16.58
CA TYR A 346 -7.02 11.05 -15.73
C TYR A 346 -8.45 11.00 -16.29
N ASN A 347 -8.59 11.15 -17.60
CA ASN A 347 -9.88 11.29 -18.28
C ASN A 347 -10.40 9.99 -18.89
N LYS A 348 -9.55 8.97 -19.08
CA LYS A 348 -9.91 7.76 -19.85
C LYS A 348 -9.87 6.48 -19.03
N ASP A 349 -8.98 6.38 -18.07
CA ASP A 349 -8.77 5.12 -17.35
C ASP A 349 -9.89 4.91 -16.31
N ARG A 350 -10.87 4.09 -16.69
CA ARG A 350 -12.00 3.73 -15.82
C ARG A 350 -11.61 2.59 -14.89
N ALA A 351 -11.97 2.72 -13.62
CA ALA A 351 -11.81 1.68 -12.60
C ALA A 351 -12.86 1.88 -11.49
N PRO A 352 -13.04 0.90 -10.59
CA PRO A 352 -13.66 1.17 -9.30
C PRO A 352 -12.88 2.25 -8.54
N ARG A 353 -13.60 3.17 -7.90
CA ARG A 353 -13.00 4.31 -7.18
C ARG A 353 -13.64 4.47 -5.81
N ILE A 354 -12.82 4.82 -4.82
CA ILE A 354 -13.30 5.18 -3.50
C ILE A 354 -12.76 6.56 -3.16
N VAL A 355 -13.62 7.45 -2.69
CA VAL A 355 -13.26 8.79 -2.27
C VAL A 355 -13.66 8.99 -0.82
N LEU A 356 -12.71 9.39 0.01
CA LEU A 356 -12.93 9.86 1.37
C LEU A 356 -12.83 11.38 1.38
N GLY A 357 -13.78 12.04 2.04
CA GLY A 357 -13.79 13.48 2.10
C GLY A 357 -14.80 14.03 3.09
N ALA A 358 -15.11 15.30 2.94
CA ALA A 358 -16.11 16.00 3.73
C ALA A 358 -16.98 16.89 2.85
N ASP A 359 -18.17 17.23 3.34
CA ASP A 359 -18.96 18.33 2.77
C ASP A 359 -18.46 19.70 3.28
N LYS A 360 -19.17 20.78 2.89
CA LYS A 360 -18.84 22.16 3.26
C LYS A 360 -18.90 22.43 4.77
N ASP A 361 -19.61 21.59 5.52
CA ASP A 361 -19.79 21.69 6.97
C ASP A 361 -18.78 20.77 7.71
N ASN A 362 -17.77 20.27 6.99
CA ASN A 362 -16.73 19.34 7.45
C ASN A 362 -17.28 17.97 7.90
N LYS A 363 -18.50 17.61 7.52
CA LYS A 363 -19.07 16.30 7.86
C LYS A 363 -18.52 15.22 6.94
N PRO A 364 -18.06 14.09 7.51
CA PRO A 364 -17.37 13.08 6.74
C PRO A 364 -18.30 12.34 5.76
N MET A 365 -17.73 12.01 4.61
CA MET A 365 -18.40 11.32 3.52
C MET A 365 -17.43 10.34 2.85
N LEU A 366 -17.98 9.17 2.53
CA LEU A 366 -17.31 8.15 1.72
C LEU A 366 -18.17 7.87 0.49
N VAL A 367 -17.54 7.81 -0.68
CA VAL A 367 -18.20 7.50 -1.95
C VAL A 367 -17.47 6.32 -2.61
N TRP A 368 -18.18 5.22 -2.84
CA TRP A 368 -17.68 4.09 -3.64
C TRP A 368 -18.41 4.05 -4.97
N LEU A 369 -17.63 4.11 -6.06
CA LEU A 369 -18.08 3.90 -7.42
C LEU A 369 -17.69 2.46 -7.80
N GLU A 370 -18.69 1.61 -8.03
CA GLU A 370 -18.51 0.25 -8.55
C GLU A 370 -17.74 0.30 -9.88
N GLY A 371 -16.97 -0.73 -10.22
CA GLY A 371 -16.34 -0.78 -11.53
C GLY A 371 -16.44 -2.12 -12.22
N ALA A 372 -15.94 -2.17 -13.45
CA ALA A 372 -16.12 -3.33 -14.32
C ALA A 372 -15.42 -4.55 -13.72
N GLY A 373 -16.11 -5.69 -13.75
CA GLY A 373 -15.49 -6.98 -13.49
C GLY A 373 -14.35 -7.21 -14.48
N LYS A 374 -13.18 -7.62 -14.01
CA LYS A 374 -12.03 -7.95 -14.87
C LYS A 374 -12.34 -9.05 -15.88
N TYR A 375 -13.22 -9.98 -15.49
CA TYR A 375 -13.72 -11.07 -16.31
C TYR A 375 -15.25 -11.10 -16.23
N GLY A 376 -15.90 -11.51 -17.32
CA GLY A 376 -17.35 -11.68 -17.35
C GLY A 376 -18.18 -10.39 -17.34
N TYR A 377 -17.57 -9.22 -17.58
CA TYR A 377 -18.28 -7.94 -17.60
C TYR A 377 -19.46 -7.93 -18.59
N VAL A 378 -20.63 -7.50 -18.11
CA VAL A 378 -21.84 -7.36 -18.94
C VAL A 378 -22.27 -5.88 -19.04
N GLU A 379 -22.10 -5.30 -20.24
CA GLU A 379 -22.50 -3.91 -20.55
C GLU A 379 -23.96 -3.63 -20.19
N GLY A 380 -24.18 -2.53 -19.47
CA GLY A 380 -25.50 -2.05 -19.04
C GLY A 380 -26.17 -2.85 -17.93
N GLN A 381 -25.56 -3.96 -17.49
CA GLN A 381 -25.96 -4.68 -16.27
C GLN A 381 -24.96 -4.47 -15.13
N GLU A 382 -23.70 -4.18 -15.46
CA GLU A 382 -22.63 -3.92 -14.52
C GLU A 382 -22.07 -2.51 -14.71
N SER A 383 -21.42 -1.97 -13.67
CA SER A 383 -20.82 -0.64 -13.79
C SER A 383 -19.53 -0.72 -14.59
N CYS A 384 -19.33 0.17 -15.56
CA CYS A 384 -18.05 0.28 -16.29
C CYS A 384 -16.91 0.90 -15.46
N GLY A 385 -17.19 1.36 -14.25
CA GLY A 385 -16.25 2.15 -13.45
C GLY A 385 -16.21 3.60 -13.90
N ALA A 386 -15.38 4.38 -13.22
CA ALA A 386 -15.23 5.81 -13.48
C ALA A 386 -13.77 6.21 -13.68
N SER A 387 -13.55 7.13 -14.61
CA SER A 387 -12.31 7.91 -14.69
C SER A 387 -12.17 8.81 -13.45
N LEU A 388 -10.98 9.38 -13.25
CA LEU A 388 -10.75 10.33 -12.15
C LEU A 388 -11.59 11.60 -12.34
N MET A 389 -11.73 12.06 -13.59
CA MET A 389 -12.61 13.20 -13.93
C MET A 389 -14.07 12.90 -13.58
N GLU A 390 -14.64 11.79 -14.05
CA GLU A 390 -16.03 11.43 -13.75
C GLU A 390 -16.26 11.26 -12.24
N THR A 391 -15.26 10.73 -11.53
CA THR A 391 -15.30 10.61 -10.07
C THR A 391 -15.39 11.98 -9.39
N ALA A 392 -14.60 12.95 -9.86
CA ALA A 392 -14.63 14.31 -9.35
C ALA A 392 -15.99 15.00 -9.61
N GLU A 393 -16.55 14.83 -10.81
CA GLU A 393 -17.88 15.35 -11.15
C GLU A 393 -19.01 14.73 -10.33
N ILE A 394 -18.94 13.41 -10.07
CA ILE A 394 -19.90 12.71 -9.22
C ILE A 394 -19.79 13.21 -7.78
N CYS A 395 -18.57 13.34 -7.24
CA CYS A 395 -18.36 13.82 -5.87
C CYS A 395 -18.84 15.27 -5.69
N GLU A 396 -18.64 16.13 -6.69
CA GLU A 396 -19.09 17.53 -6.69
C GLU A 396 -20.63 17.59 -6.61
N LYS A 397 -21.32 16.81 -7.46
CA LYS A 397 -22.79 16.69 -7.45
C LYS A 397 -23.33 16.10 -6.14
N LEU A 398 -22.53 15.32 -5.42
CA LEU A 398 -22.87 14.78 -4.10
C LEU A 398 -22.59 15.75 -2.95
N GLY A 399 -22.06 16.94 -3.23
CA GLY A 399 -21.79 18.00 -2.26
C GLY A 399 -20.49 17.82 -1.47
N MET A 400 -19.55 17.02 -1.98
CA MET A 400 -18.23 16.92 -1.37
C MET A 400 -17.44 18.22 -1.63
N TYR A 401 -16.78 18.73 -0.60
CA TYR A 401 -16.06 20.00 -0.59
C TYR A 401 -14.55 19.81 -0.55
N ASN A 402 -14.06 18.83 0.22
CA ASN A 402 -12.68 18.37 0.19
C ASN A 402 -12.71 16.85 0.10
N GLY A 403 -11.91 16.25 -0.78
CA GLY A 403 -11.87 14.80 -0.93
C GLY A 403 -10.65 14.27 -1.66
N ILE A 404 -10.24 13.06 -1.29
CA ILE A 404 -9.10 12.35 -1.85
C ILE A 404 -9.51 10.95 -2.28
N ASN A 405 -8.96 10.47 -3.39
CA ASN A 405 -9.07 9.06 -3.76
C ASN A 405 -8.32 8.20 -2.74
N LEU A 406 -8.95 7.12 -2.33
CA LEU A 406 -8.33 5.97 -1.68
C LEU A 406 -7.85 4.98 -2.75
N ASP A 407 -7.23 3.88 -2.31
CA ASP A 407 -6.87 2.80 -3.24
C ASP A 407 -8.11 2.25 -3.95
N GLY A 408 -7.99 2.10 -5.27
CA GLY A 408 -9.08 1.77 -6.16
C GLY A 408 -8.89 0.42 -6.84
N GLY A 409 -9.45 0.29 -8.05
CA GLY A 409 -9.28 -0.94 -8.82
C GLY A 409 -9.81 -2.16 -8.06
N GLY A 410 -9.10 -3.28 -8.15
CA GLY A 410 -9.50 -4.50 -7.44
C GLY A 410 -9.36 -4.46 -5.93
N SER A 411 -8.71 -3.45 -5.36
CA SER A 411 -8.70 -3.23 -3.91
C SER A 411 -10.00 -2.61 -3.42
N ALA A 412 -10.75 -1.93 -4.29
CA ALA A 412 -11.93 -1.14 -3.92
C ALA A 412 -13.04 -2.02 -3.35
N GLN A 413 -13.34 -1.80 -2.07
CA GLN A 413 -14.45 -2.44 -1.39
C GLN A 413 -14.97 -1.61 -0.21
N LEU A 414 -16.28 -1.72 0.02
CA LEU A 414 -16.96 -1.11 1.15
C LEU A 414 -17.98 -2.11 1.72
N LEU A 415 -17.91 -2.33 3.02
CA LEU A 415 -18.90 -3.08 3.79
C LEU A 415 -19.64 -2.11 4.69
N VAL A 416 -20.98 -2.19 4.69
CA VAL A 416 -21.84 -1.47 5.64
C VAL A 416 -22.55 -2.52 6.46
N LYS A 417 -22.34 -2.50 7.79
CA LYS A 417 -22.79 -3.55 8.72
C LYS A 417 -22.37 -4.96 8.25
N ASN A 418 -21.09 -5.10 7.88
CA ASN A 418 -20.49 -6.33 7.34
C ASN A 418 -21.11 -6.86 6.03
N GLU A 419 -21.96 -6.08 5.35
CA GLU A 419 -22.53 -6.46 4.07
C GLU A 419 -21.97 -5.57 2.95
N ARG A 420 -21.55 -6.21 1.85
CA ARG A 420 -21.15 -5.53 0.63
C ARG A 420 -22.38 -5.28 -0.25
N LYS A 421 -22.54 -4.05 -0.74
CA LYS A 421 -23.72 -3.66 -1.56
C LYS A 421 -23.41 -3.42 -3.03
N LEU A 422 -22.14 -3.24 -3.38
CA LEU A 422 -21.67 -3.14 -4.76
C LEU A 422 -20.72 -4.30 -5.07
N LYS A 423 -20.56 -4.59 -6.36
CA LYS A 423 -19.66 -5.63 -6.84
C LYS A 423 -18.19 -5.23 -6.73
N LEU A 424 -17.35 -6.22 -6.45
CA LEU A 424 -15.90 -6.12 -6.61
C LEU A 424 -15.51 -6.16 -8.10
N SER A 425 -14.34 -5.66 -8.45
CA SER A 425 -13.85 -5.81 -9.83
C SER A 425 -12.99 -7.06 -10.04
N ASP A 426 -12.33 -7.55 -8.99
CA ASP A 426 -11.55 -8.78 -9.08
C ASP A 426 -12.52 -9.97 -9.17
N ARG A 427 -12.23 -10.85 -10.12
CA ARG A 427 -13.08 -11.97 -10.54
C ARG A 427 -12.22 -13.20 -10.80
N ASP A 428 -12.75 -14.37 -10.50
CA ASP A 428 -12.13 -15.61 -10.92
C ASP A 428 -12.23 -15.72 -12.46
N PRO A 429 -11.15 -16.07 -13.17
CA PRO A 429 -11.17 -16.18 -14.62
C PRO A 429 -11.99 -17.38 -15.16
N ASP A 430 -12.25 -18.40 -14.35
CA ASP A 430 -12.90 -19.63 -14.78
C ASP A 430 -14.42 -19.59 -14.56
N ASP A 431 -14.89 -19.03 -13.44
CA ASP A 431 -16.34 -18.98 -13.11
C ASP A 431 -16.91 -17.56 -12.94
N PHE A 432 -16.07 -16.52 -13.05
CA PHE A 432 -16.45 -15.11 -12.89
C PHE A 432 -17.04 -14.75 -11.53
N SER A 433 -16.80 -15.54 -10.49
CA SER A 433 -17.17 -15.24 -9.11
C SER A 433 -16.37 -14.06 -8.54
N GLU A 434 -16.91 -13.39 -7.52
CA GLU A 434 -16.27 -12.24 -6.89
C GLU A 434 -15.09 -12.63 -6.01
N ILE A 435 -13.91 -12.06 -6.28
CA ILE A 435 -12.72 -12.28 -5.44
C ILE A 435 -12.41 -11.00 -4.68
N GLU A 436 -12.44 -11.09 -3.35
CA GLU A 436 -11.91 -10.03 -2.50
C GLU A 436 -10.39 -9.96 -2.61
N ARG A 437 -9.86 -8.77 -2.86
CA ARG A 437 -8.43 -8.53 -2.75
C ARG A 437 -8.07 -8.28 -1.30
N ALA A 438 -7.07 -9.02 -0.81
CA ALA A 438 -6.46 -8.73 0.47
C ALA A 438 -5.75 -7.37 0.43
N VAL A 439 -5.88 -6.60 1.51
CA VAL A 439 -5.34 -5.25 1.66
C VAL A 439 -4.69 -5.13 3.03
N PRO A 440 -3.66 -4.27 3.18
CA PRO A 440 -2.98 -4.15 4.47
C PRO A 440 -3.57 -3.11 5.41
N VAL A 441 -4.31 -2.14 4.85
CA VAL A 441 -4.93 -1.08 5.65
C VAL A 441 -6.30 -0.75 5.09
N GLY A 442 -7.29 -0.83 5.97
CA GLY A 442 -8.61 -0.29 5.78
C GLY A 442 -8.88 0.87 6.75
N LEU A 443 -10.08 1.42 6.62
CA LEU A 443 -10.69 2.31 7.59
C LEU A 443 -11.97 1.66 8.11
N TYR A 444 -12.31 1.94 9.36
CA TYR A 444 -13.61 1.58 9.90
C TYR A 444 -14.26 2.74 10.63
N VAL A 445 -15.59 2.75 10.60
CA VAL A 445 -16.42 3.67 11.38
C VAL A 445 -17.06 2.86 12.49
N ARG A 446 -16.76 3.20 13.75
CA ARG A 446 -17.44 2.62 14.92
C ARG A 446 -18.91 2.96 14.92
#